data_AF-A0A132B9U8-F1
#
_entry.id   AF-A0A132B9U8-F1
#
_cell.length_a   1.000
_cell.length_b   1.000
_cell.length_c   1.000
_cell.angle_alpha   90.00
_cell.angle_beta   90.00
_cell.angle_gamma   90.00
#
_symmetry.space_group_name_H-M   'P 1'
#
loop_
_entity.id
_entity.type
_entity.pdbx_description
1 polymer ?
#
loop_
_entity_poly.entity_id
_entity_poly.type
_entity_poly.pdbx_seq_one_letter_code
_entity_poly.pdbx_strand_id
1 'polypeptide(L)'
;MNSKALFQRLVSPSGWEEARSLNIGHPPAGLFIHGPIAELEVGVFLVDVRIKTQSLDDYSVLSPDSDSQQLAAAMQHLKSFDFITDCGREHALSTVEIAKLREFFTAMCSSRLLENVRICLEGMTPQNTGSLWSCIPNFKSPKLRKLRLQSMGLHLTELAPWIDELLVSSSHPMLWLKMERFGLLSGKWADALDVLREKAVLIIELERPWNFEDGMTESSWPTWHEVFKRPALSGFCKADDYVNGWIDQNPLRTIESDGE
;
A
#
# COMPACT_ATOMS: atom_id res chain seq x y z
N MET A 1 -19.37 6.41 -25.88
CA MET A 1 -19.92 5.81 -24.65
C MET A 1 -18.88 5.97 -23.55
N ASN A 2 -19.27 6.41 -22.35
CA ASN A 2 -18.36 6.86 -21.29
C ASN A 2 -17.92 5.63 -20.47
N SER A 3 -16.75 5.05 -20.79
CA SER A 3 -16.24 3.79 -20.20
C SER A 3 -16.06 3.84 -18.67
N LYS A 4 -15.96 5.04 -18.09
CA LYS A 4 -15.90 5.25 -16.63
C LYS A 4 -17.05 4.61 -15.85
N ALA A 5 -18.23 4.48 -16.45
CA ALA A 5 -19.41 3.94 -15.78
C ALA A 5 -19.53 2.40 -15.84
N LEU A 6 -18.84 1.73 -16.77
CA LEU A 6 -19.02 0.30 -17.02
C LEU A 6 -18.22 -0.55 -16.01
N PHE A 7 -16.97 -0.20 -15.75
CA PHE A 7 -16.12 -0.95 -14.81
C PHE A 7 -16.54 -0.75 -13.33
N GLN A 8 -17.06 0.42 -12.98
CA GLN A 8 -17.57 0.66 -11.62
C GLN A 8 -18.83 -0.17 -11.28
N ARG A 9 -19.60 -0.60 -12.29
CA ARG A 9 -20.87 -1.34 -12.09
C ARG A 9 -20.72 -2.86 -12.15
N LEU A 10 -19.75 -3.39 -12.91
CA LEU A 10 -19.54 -4.83 -13.03
C LEU A 10 -18.96 -5.48 -11.75
N VAL A 11 -18.40 -4.67 -10.83
CA VAL A 11 -17.64 -5.15 -9.68
C VAL A 11 -18.12 -4.50 -8.38
N SER A 12 -19.44 -4.43 -8.16
CA SER A 12 -19.99 -3.94 -6.88
C SER A 12 -20.08 -5.10 -5.87
N PRO A 13 -19.18 -5.20 -4.87
CA PRO A 13 -18.96 -6.42 -4.06
C PRO A 13 -20.06 -6.73 -3.04
N SER A 14 -21.07 -5.86 -2.89
CA SER A 14 -22.15 -6.07 -1.93
C SER A 14 -22.93 -7.36 -2.17
N GLY A 15 -22.91 -7.91 -3.39
CA GLY A 15 -23.50 -9.22 -3.69
C GLY A 15 -22.61 -10.44 -3.41
N TRP A 16 -21.31 -10.27 -3.12
CA TRP A 16 -20.39 -11.41 -2.99
C TRP A 16 -20.38 -12.03 -1.60
N GLU A 17 -20.57 -11.25 -0.54
CA GLU A 17 -20.77 -11.81 0.81
C GLU A 17 -22.09 -12.56 0.88
N GLU A 18 -23.15 -11.99 0.32
CA GLU A 18 -24.45 -12.63 0.21
C GLU A 18 -24.34 -13.91 -0.62
N ALA A 19 -23.70 -13.86 -1.80
CA ALA A 19 -23.43 -15.06 -2.60
C ALA A 19 -22.58 -16.11 -1.87
N ARG A 20 -21.56 -15.71 -1.09
CA ARG A 20 -20.75 -16.65 -0.29
C ARG A 20 -21.57 -17.27 0.83
N SER A 21 -22.37 -16.45 1.54
CA SER A 21 -23.25 -16.90 2.62
C SER A 21 -24.34 -17.86 2.14
N LEU A 22 -24.74 -17.71 0.87
CA LEU A 22 -25.71 -18.56 0.18
C LEU A 22 -25.05 -19.69 -0.63
N ASN A 23 -23.71 -19.82 -0.57
CA ASN A 23 -22.91 -20.81 -1.30
C ASN A 23 -23.11 -20.79 -2.84
N ILE A 24 -23.42 -19.60 -3.38
CA ILE A 24 -23.69 -19.35 -4.82
C ILE A 24 -22.38 -19.22 -5.63
N GLY A 25 -21.23 -19.06 -4.96
CA GLY A 25 -19.90 -19.07 -5.55
C GLY A 25 -18.96 -18.02 -4.97
N HIS A 26 -17.69 -18.08 -5.38
CA HIS A 26 -16.69 -17.08 -5.03
C HIS A 26 -16.64 -15.99 -6.12
N PRO A 27 -16.26 -14.75 -5.77
CA PRO A 27 -15.96 -13.74 -6.79
C PRO A 27 -14.94 -14.29 -7.79
N PRO A 28 -15.19 -14.18 -9.11
CA PRO A 28 -14.25 -14.66 -10.12
C PRO A 28 -13.02 -13.74 -10.14
N ALA A 29 -12.04 -14.04 -9.30
CA ALA A 29 -10.81 -13.25 -9.16
C ALA A 29 -10.04 -13.13 -10.48
N GLY A 30 -10.22 -14.08 -11.40
CA GLY A 30 -9.72 -14.00 -12.77
C GLY A 30 -10.22 -12.78 -13.55
N LEU A 31 -11.34 -12.15 -13.17
CA LEU A 31 -11.78 -10.88 -13.77
C LEU A 31 -10.79 -9.73 -13.54
N PHE A 32 -10.00 -9.78 -12.46
CA PHE A 32 -8.99 -8.75 -12.20
C PHE A 32 -7.83 -8.81 -13.20
N ILE A 33 -7.61 -9.97 -13.83
CA ILE A 33 -6.59 -10.18 -14.87
C ILE A 33 -7.21 -10.06 -16.27
N HIS A 34 -8.26 -10.84 -16.55
CA HIS A 34 -8.84 -10.94 -17.88
C HIS A 34 -9.70 -9.73 -18.26
N GLY A 35 -10.30 -9.04 -17.28
CA GLY A 35 -11.11 -7.84 -17.54
C GLY A 35 -10.31 -6.75 -18.26
N PRO A 36 -9.15 -6.33 -17.71
CA PRO A 36 -8.27 -5.40 -18.40
C PRO A 36 -7.78 -5.85 -19.78
N ILE A 37 -7.48 -7.13 -19.95
CA ILE A 37 -7.02 -7.69 -21.22
C ILE A 37 -8.14 -7.58 -22.27
N ALA A 38 -9.36 -7.98 -21.92
CA ALA A 38 -10.51 -7.89 -22.81
C ALA A 38 -10.83 -6.44 -23.23
N GLU A 39 -10.68 -5.47 -22.33
CA GLU A 39 -10.82 -4.04 -22.68
C GLU A 39 -9.76 -3.60 -23.70
N LEU A 40 -8.51 -4.04 -23.53
CA LEU A 40 -7.45 -3.77 -24.51
C LEU A 40 -7.78 -4.38 -25.89
N GLU A 41 -8.29 -5.62 -25.93
CA GLU A 41 -8.64 -6.32 -27.17
C GLU A 41 -9.72 -5.60 -27.99
N VAL A 42 -10.64 -4.89 -27.33
CA VAL A 42 -11.65 -4.05 -28.00
C VAL A 42 -11.17 -2.61 -28.25
N GLY A 43 -9.88 -2.34 -28.02
CA GLY A 43 -9.25 -1.04 -28.27
C GLY A 43 -9.52 0.01 -27.20
N VAL A 44 -9.94 -0.40 -26.00
CA VAL A 44 -10.18 0.50 -24.87
C VAL A 44 -8.95 0.55 -23.97
N PHE A 45 -8.55 1.77 -23.59
CA PHE A 45 -7.44 1.99 -22.67
C PHE A 45 -7.96 2.32 -21.27
N LEU A 46 -7.46 1.60 -20.27
CA LEU A 46 -7.76 1.85 -18.88
C LEU A 46 -6.82 2.95 -18.33
N VAL A 47 -7.43 4.05 -17.90
CA VAL A 47 -6.71 5.20 -17.33
C VAL A 47 -6.74 5.16 -15.80
N ASP A 48 -7.84 4.65 -15.23
CA ASP A 48 -8.06 4.53 -13.80
C ASP A 48 -8.60 3.12 -13.50
N VAL A 49 -7.93 2.38 -12.63
CA VAL A 49 -8.39 1.06 -12.16
C VAL A 49 -8.52 1.10 -10.65
N ARG A 50 -9.69 0.73 -10.16
CA ARG A 50 -9.95 0.54 -8.73
C ARG A 50 -10.53 -0.84 -8.50
N ILE A 51 -9.81 -1.64 -7.73
CA ILE A 51 -10.22 -2.95 -7.25
C ILE A 51 -10.51 -2.80 -5.77
N LYS A 52 -11.79 -2.97 -5.40
CA LYS A 52 -12.20 -3.15 -4.02
C LYS A 52 -12.71 -4.58 -3.87
N THR A 53 -12.04 -5.36 -3.04
CA THR A 53 -12.40 -6.76 -2.79
C THR A 53 -12.57 -7.00 -1.29
N GLN A 54 -13.44 -7.93 -0.94
CA GLN A 54 -13.40 -8.55 0.38
C GLN A 54 -12.26 -9.59 0.43
N SER A 55 -12.00 -10.18 1.60
CA SER A 55 -11.00 -11.24 1.70
C SER A 55 -11.27 -12.35 0.70
N LEU A 56 -10.29 -12.64 -0.16
CA LEU A 56 -10.26 -13.86 -0.96
C LEU A 56 -9.86 -15.03 -0.05
N ASP A 57 -10.34 -16.22 -0.37
CA ASP A 57 -9.96 -17.44 0.36
C ASP A 57 -8.56 -17.92 -0.04
N ASP A 58 -8.11 -17.54 -1.24
CA ASP A 58 -6.77 -17.77 -1.77
C ASP A 58 -6.39 -16.58 -2.66
N TYR A 59 -5.28 -15.90 -2.35
CA TYR A 59 -4.78 -14.77 -3.16
C TYR A 59 -3.87 -15.21 -4.31
N SER A 60 -3.48 -16.49 -4.37
CA SER A 60 -2.67 -17.03 -5.47
C SER A 60 -3.39 -16.95 -6.82
N VAL A 61 -4.73 -16.92 -6.80
CA VAL A 61 -5.61 -16.72 -7.96
C VAL A 61 -5.44 -15.37 -8.65
N LEU A 62 -4.79 -14.39 -7.99
CA LEU A 62 -4.44 -13.11 -8.61
C LEU A 62 -3.17 -13.19 -9.46
N SER A 63 -2.51 -14.35 -9.49
CA SER A 63 -1.36 -14.59 -10.34
C SER A 63 -1.74 -14.41 -11.81
N PRO A 64 -1.08 -13.52 -12.55
CA PRO A 64 -1.32 -13.41 -13.98
C PRO A 64 -0.72 -14.57 -14.77
N ASP A 65 0.12 -15.43 -14.18
CA ASP A 65 0.78 -16.59 -14.82
C ASP A 65 1.22 -16.30 -16.29
N SER A 66 0.62 -16.97 -17.29
CA SER A 66 0.92 -16.79 -18.71
C SER A 66 0.54 -15.41 -19.27
N ASP A 67 -0.39 -14.73 -18.61
CA ASP A 67 -1.03 -13.51 -19.09
C ASP A 67 -0.31 -12.24 -18.59
N SER A 68 0.77 -12.38 -17.82
CA SER A 68 1.52 -11.26 -17.23
C SER A 68 1.91 -10.18 -18.25
N GLN A 69 2.36 -10.59 -19.44
CA GLN A 69 2.72 -9.65 -20.50
C GLN A 69 1.49 -8.94 -21.09
N GLN A 70 0.37 -9.66 -21.27
CA GLN A 70 -0.86 -9.08 -21.80
C GLN A 70 -1.50 -8.12 -20.80
N LEU A 71 -1.50 -8.49 -19.51
CA LEU A 71 -1.97 -7.63 -18.44
C LEU A 71 -1.10 -6.36 -18.36
N ALA A 72 0.23 -6.49 -18.39
CA ALA A 72 1.12 -5.33 -18.41
C ALA A 72 0.89 -4.44 -19.65
N ALA A 73 0.59 -5.03 -20.81
CA ALA A 73 0.21 -4.28 -22.02
C ALA A 73 -1.12 -3.51 -21.83
N ALA A 74 -2.12 -4.16 -21.22
CA ALA A 74 -3.42 -3.53 -20.91
C ALA A 74 -3.28 -2.35 -19.95
N MET A 75 -2.29 -2.40 -19.06
CA MET A 75 -2.02 -1.35 -18.08
C MET A 75 -1.17 -0.20 -18.61
N GLN A 76 -0.64 -0.23 -19.83
CA GLN A 76 0.33 0.78 -20.30
C GLN A 76 -0.18 2.23 -20.23
N HIS A 77 -1.49 2.46 -20.28
CA HIS A 77 -2.11 3.79 -20.20
C HIS A 77 -2.59 4.20 -18.81
N LEU A 78 -2.37 3.36 -17.80
CA LEU A 78 -2.87 3.56 -16.45
C LEU A 78 -2.20 4.76 -15.77
N LYS A 79 -3.02 5.66 -15.22
CA LYS A 79 -2.59 6.81 -14.41
C LYS A 79 -2.90 6.64 -12.93
N SER A 80 -3.95 5.91 -12.59
CA SER A 80 -4.32 5.65 -11.19
C SER A 80 -4.64 4.19 -10.96
N PHE A 81 -4.04 3.62 -9.91
CA PHE A 81 -4.33 2.27 -9.45
C PHE A 81 -4.68 2.25 -7.97
N ASP A 82 -5.87 1.75 -7.64
CA ASP A 82 -6.31 1.52 -6.27
C ASP A 82 -6.58 0.02 -6.08
N PHE A 83 -5.90 -0.62 -5.14
CA PHE A 83 -6.24 -1.94 -4.63
C PHE A 83 -6.59 -1.84 -3.16
N ILE A 84 -7.81 -2.24 -2.80
CA ILE A 84 -8.34 -2.11 -1.45
C ILE A 84 -8.96 -3.44 -1.06
N THR A 85 -8.38 -4.08 -0.05
CA THR A 85 -9.01 -5.21 0.62
C THR A 85 -9.74 -4.75 1.87
N ASP A 86 -10.97 -5.21 2.01
CA ASP A 86 -11.77 -5.04 3.22
C ASP A 86 -11.97 -6.44 3.81
N CYS A 87 -10.93 -6.94 4.46
CA CYS A 87 -10.97 -8.25 5.08
C CYS A 87 -11.68 -8.08 6.43
N GLY A 88 -13.00 -8.36 6.47
CA GLY A 88 -13.76 -8.45 7.72
C GLY A 88 -13.30 -9.58 8.65
N ARG A 89 -12.27 -10.33 8.27
CA ARG A 89 -11.57 -11.38 9.03
C ARG A 89 -10.07 -11.31 8.71
N GLU A 90 -9.24 -11.64 9.68
CA GLU A 90 -7.80 -11.77 9.43
C GLU A 90 -7.52 -12.93 8.47
N HIS A 91 -6.75 -12.68 7.42
CA HIS A 91 -6.28 -13.66 6.46
C HIS A 91 -4.75 -13.74 6.50
N ALA A 92 -4.25 -14.87 6.96
CA ALA A 92 -2.82 -15.13 6.99
C ALA A 92 -2.36 -15.60 5.60
N LEU A 93 -1.63 -14.75 4.88
CA LEU A 93 -1.05 -15.01 3.56
C LEU A 93 0.19 -15.90 3.65
N SER A 94 0.18 -16.97 2.88
CA SER A 94 1.37 -17.81 2.64
C SER A 94 2.43 -17.06 1.82
N THR A 95 3.68 -17.53 1.87
CA THR A 95 4.77 -16.98 1.03
C THR A 95 4.43 -17.03 -0.46
N VAL A 96 3.68 -18.05 -0.90
CA VAL A 96 3.23 -18.19 -2.29
C VAL A 96 2.24 -17.08 -2.65
N GLU A 97 1.22 -16.85 -1.83
CA GLU A 97 0.25 -15.78 -2.05
C GLU A 97 0.91 -14.39 -2.07
N ILE A 98 1.87 -14.14 -1.18
CA ILE A 98 2.64 -12.89 -1.16
C ILE A 98 3.41 -12.69 -2.48
N ALA A 99 4.06 -13.75 -2.98
CA ALA A 99 4.76 -13.71 -4.27
C ALA A 99 3.79 -13.46 -5.44
N LYS A 100 2.61 -14.10 -5.44
CA LYS A 100 1.59 -13.89 -6.47
C LYS A 100 0.98 -12.50 -6.43
N LEU A 101 0.76 -11.95 -5.24
CA LEU A 101 0.37 -10.54 -5.07
C LEU A 101 1.43 -9.59 -5.63
N ARG A 102 2.71 -9.91 -5.43
CA ARG A 102 3.81 -9.13 -6.03
C ARG A 102 3.77 -9.14 -7.54
N GLU A 103 3.60 -10.32 -8.15
CA GLU A 103 3.48 -10.47 -9.61
C GLU A 103 2.30 -9.66 -10.14
N PHE A 104 1.15 -9.77 -9.46
CA PHE A 104 -0.06 -9.00 -9.77
C PHE A 104 0.18 -7.49 -9.70
N PHE A 105 0.67 -6.97 -8.58
CA PHE A 105 0.92 -5.53 -8.44
C PHE A 105 1.99 -5.03 -9.42
N THR A 106 2.99 -5.85 -9.74
CA THR A 106 4.00 -5.51 -10.75
C THR A 106 3.37 -5.32 -12.12
N ALA A 107 2.46 -6.22 -12.53
CA ALA A 107 1.74 -6.09 -13.79
C ALA A 107 0.79 -4.88 -13.79
N MET A 108 0.01 -4.70 -12.71
CA MET A 108 -0.94 -3.59 -12.55
C MET A 108 -0.25 -2.21 -12.52
N CYS A 109 0.95 -2.12 -11.95
CA CYS A 109 1.72 -0.88 -11.81
C CYS A 109 2.80 -0.71 -12.89
N SER A 110 2.72 -1.43 -14.01
CA SER A 110 3.73 -1.42 -15.07
C SER A 110 3.71 -0.17 -15.97
N SER A 111 2.71 0.70 -15.83
CA SER A 111 2.60 1.92 -16.65
C SER A 111 3.67 2.95 -16.30
N ARG A 112 4.29 3.54 -17.32
CA ARG A 112 5.13 4.75 -17.19
C ARG A 112 4.32 6.04 -16.98
N LEU A 113 2.99 5.96 -17.12
CA LEU A 113 2.07 7.07 -16.91
C LEU A 113 1.44 7.07 -15.51
N LEU A 114 1.79 6.09 -14.67
CA LEU A 114 1.21 5.93 -13.34
C LEU A 114 1.57 7.13 -12.47
N GLU A 115 0.55 7.85 -12.02
CA GLU A 115 0.66 9.05 -11.18
C GLU A 115 0.25 8.76 -9.74
N ASN A 116 -0.75 7.89 -9.54
CA ASN A 116 -1.34 7.63 -8.23
C ASN A 116 -1.45 6.12 -7.98
N VAL A 117 -0.95 5.68 -6.84
CA VAL A 117 -1.10 4.30 -6.37
C VAL A 117 -1.65 4.30 -4.95
N ARG A 118 -2.66 3.47 -4.72
CA ARG A 118 -3.12 3.10 -3.38
C ARG A 118 -3.16 1.59 -3.25
N ILE A 119 -2.46 1.06 -2.25
CA ILE A 119 -2.55 -0.36 -1.88
C ILE A 119 -2.95 -0.42 -0.40
N CYS A 120 -4.08 -1.06 -0.13
CA CYS A 120 -4.61 -1.28 1.21
C CYS A 120 -4.84 -2.77 1.41
N LEU A 121 -4.08 -3.36 2.33
CA LEU A 121 -4.08 -4.79 2.66
C LEU A 121 -4.71 -5.02 4.04
N GLU A 122 -5.80 -4.30 4.35
CA GLU A 122 -6.45 -4.38 5.66
C GLU A 122 -6.94 -5.80 5.94
N GLY A 123 -6.63 -6.30 7.14
CA GLY A 123 -6.91 -7.65 7.61
C GLY A 123 -6.06 -8.74 6.94
N MET A 124 -4.96 -8.40 6.28
CA MET A 124 -3.95 -9.38 5.83
C MET A 124 -2.77 -9.40 6.80
N THR A 125 -2.25 -10.59 7.06
CA THR A 125 -1.00 -10.80 7.80
C THR A 125 -0.17 -11.86 7.10
N PRO A 126 1.17 -11.85 7.20
CA PRO A 126 1.97 -12.97 6.72
C PRO A 126 1.83 -14.17 7.67
N GLN A 127 1.74 -15.41 7.16
CA GLN A 127 1.65 -16.63 7.98
C GLN A 127 2.92 -16.88 8.82
N ASN A 128 4.06 -16.41 8.34
CA ASN A 128 5.37 -16.56 8.98
C ASN A 128 5.87 -15.18 9.44
N THR A 129 7.10 -15.11 9.96
CA THR A 129 7.82 -13.86 10.28
C THR A 129 8.21 -13.03 9.03
N GLY A 130 7.50 -13.23 7.92
CA GLY A 130 7.71 -12.47 6.69
C GLY A 130 7.08 -11.09 6.76
N SER A 131 7.23 -10.35 5.67
CA SER A 131 6.82 -8.95 5.57
C SER A 131 5.89 -8.79 4.36
N LEU A 132 4.71 -8.18 4.57
CA LEU A 132 3.81 -7.82 3.45
C LEU A 132 4.46 -6.78 2.54
N TRP A 133 5.48 -6.08 3.00
CA TRP A 133 6.29 -5.18 2.18
C TRP A 133 6.84 -5.84 0.92
N SER A 134 7.16 -7.13 0.99
CA SER A 134 7.71 -7.88 -0.15
C SER A 134 6.75 -8.03 -1.33
N CYS A 135 5.45 -7.79 -1.15
CA CYS A 135 4.49 -7.75 -2.25
C CYS A 135 4.47 -6.41 -3.00
N ILE A 136 5.04 -5.34 -2.43
CA ILE A 136 5.04 -4.02 -3.05
C ILE A 136 5.98 -4.04 -4.27
N PRO A 137 5.49 -3.67 -5.46
CA PRO A 137 6.31 -3.69 -6.65
C PRO A 137 7.31 -2.53 -6.63
N ASN A 138 8.37 -2.69 -7.41
CA ASN A 138 9.29 -1.59 -7.67
C ASN A 138 8.62 -0.69 -8.72
N PHE A 139 8.15 0.49 -8.29
CA PHE A 139 7.40 1.39 -9.15
C PHE A 139 8.32 2.04 -10.18
N LYS A 140 8.19 1.68 -11.46
CA LYS A 140 9.03 2.19 -12.55
C LYS A 140 8.42 3.40 -13.28
N SER A 141 7.59 4.18 -12.60
CA SER A 141 6.89 5.32 -13.20
C SER A 141 7.56 6.65 -12.87
N PRO A 142 8.13 7.36 -13.85
CA PRO A 142 8.71 8.68 -13.62
C PRO A 142 7.65 9.75 -13.30
N LYS A 143 6.36 9.44 -13.50
CA LYS A 143 5.23 10.34 -13.23
C LYS A 143 4.59 10.10 -11.87
N LEU A 144 5.09 9.17 -11.07
CA LEU A 144 4.49 8.85 -9.77
C LEU A 144 4.54 10.09 -8.86
N ARG A 145 3.37 10.52 -8.40
CA ARG A 145 3.16 11.71 -7.57
C ARG A 145 2.62 11.36 -6.21
N LYS A 146 1.83 10.29 -6.13
CA LYS A 146 1.17 9.87 -4.90
C LYS A 146 1.24 8.36 -4.73
N LEU A 147 1.74 7.93 -3.59
CA LEU A 147 1.78 6.55 -3.16
C LEU A 147 1.15 6.45 -1.76
N ARG A 148 0.06 5.71 -1.62
CA ARG A 148 -0.58 5.41 -0.34
C ARG A 148 -0.49 3.92 -0.07
N LEU A 149 0.20 3.57 1.00
CA LEU A 149 0.32 2.20 1.50
C LEU A 149 -0.40 2.12 2.83
N GLN A 150 -1.31 1.16 2.97
CA GLN A 150 -2.16 1.02 4.14
C GLN A 150 -2.16 -0.43 4.66
N SER A 151 -2.04 -0.59 5.99
CA SER A 151 -2.14 -1.87 6.69
C SER A 151 -1.02 -2.85 6.30
N MET A 152 0.23 -2.46 6.54
CA MET A 152 1.40 -3.25 6.14
C MET A 152 2.48 -3.23 7.22
N GLY A 153 3.28 -4.29 7.30
CA GLY A 153 4.47 -4.36 8.13
C GLY A 153 5.74 -4.51 7.28
N LEU A 154 6.84 -3.93 7.73
CA LEU A 154 8.20 -4.10 7.18
C LEU A 154 9.27 -4.13 8.26
N HIS A 155 10.45 -4.63 7.94
CA HIS A 155 11.63 -4.46 8.79
C HIS A 155 12.29 -3.10 8.51
N LEU A 156 12.84 -2.44 9.53
CA LEU A 156 13.57 -1.18 9.34
C LEU A 156 14.67 -1.28 8.28
N THR A 157 15.33 -2.43 8.19
CA THR A 157 16.38 -2.71 7.18
C THR A 157 15.86 -2.71 5.74
N GLU A 158 14.55 -2.87 5.53
CA GLU A 158 13.89 -2.83 4.22
C GLU A 158 13.49 -1.40 3.81
N LEU A 159 13.38 -0.47 4.76
CA LEU A 159 12.82 0.87 4.52
C LEU A 159 13.73 1.73 3.64
N ALA A 160 15.00 1.91 4.04
CA ALA A 160 15.92 2.79 3.31
C ALA A 160 16.16 2.33 1.86
N PRO A 161 16.49 1.04 1.58
CA PRO A 161 16.72 0.58 0.21
C PRO A 161 15.50 0.75 -0.69
N TRP A 162 14.30 0.50 -0.14
CA TRP A 162 13.06 0.66 -0.90
C TRP A 162 12.78 2.12 -1.25
N ILE A 163 12.99 3.06 -0.31
CA ILE A 163 12.83 4.48 -0.61
C ILE A 163 13.85 4.91 -1.66
N ASP A 164 15.11 4.49 -1.55
CA ASP A 164 16.13 4.82 -2.54
C ASP A 164 15.75 4.32 -3.94
N GLU A 165 15.23 3.10 -4.06
CA GLU A 165 14.74 2.58 -5.33
C GLU A 165 13.52 3.35 -5.87
N LEU A 166 12.58 3.71 -4.99
CA LEU A 166 11.42 4.52 -5.33
C LEU A 166 11.82 5.90 -5.87
N LEU A 167 12.81 6.54 -5.25
CA LEU A 167 13.32 7.85 -5.65
C LEU A 167 14.12 7.79 -6.95
N VAL A 168 14.92 6.74 -7.18
CA VAL A 168 15.63 6.54 -8.46
C VAL A 168 14.64 6.37 -9.61
N SER A 169 13.52 5.71 -9.35
CA SER A 169 12.52 5.40 -10.38
C SER A 169 11.54 6.56 -10.65
N SER A 170 11.38 7.48 -9.70
CA SER A 170 10.55 8.66 -9.84
C SER A 170 11.39 9.87 -10.27
N SER A 171 11.11 10.42 -11.44
CA SER A 171 11.70 11.70 -11.88
C SER A 171 10.92 12.91 -11.37
N HIS A 172 9.86 12.69 -10.58
CA HIS A 172 9.01 13.78 -10.10
C HIS A 172 9.71 14.53 -8.97
N PRO A 173 9.78 15.88 -9.01
CA PRO A 173 10.47 16.68 -7.98
C PRO A 173 9.88 16.57 -6.58
N MET A 174 8.71 15.96 -6.44
CA MET A 174 7.98 15.85 -5.18
C MET A 174 7.03 14.66 -5.28
N LEU A 175 7.27 13.64 -4.45
CA LEU A 175 6.43 12.44 -4.32
C LEU A 175 5.78 12.45 -2.93
N TRP A 176 4.45 12.35 -2.90
CA TRP A 176 3.70 12.22 -1.67
C TRP A 176 3.59 10.74 -1.29
N LEU A 177 4.25 10.36 -0.20
CA LEU A 177 4.18 9.03 0.40
C LEU A 177 3.31 9.08 1.65
N LYS A 178 2.16 8.41 1.60
CA LYS A 178 1.30 8.21 2.77
C LYS A 178 1.41 6.78 3.27
N MET A 179 1.84 6.62 4.52
CA MET A 179 1.97 5.34 5.22
C MET A 179 0.95 5.32 6.35
N GLU A 180 -0.12 4.56 6.15
CA GLU A 180 -1.24 4.49 7.09
C GLU A 180 -1.31 3.11 7.72
N ARG A 181 -1.51 3.02 9.03
CA ARG A 181 -1.61 1.72 9.72
C ARG A 181 -0.40 0.86 9.36
N PHE A 182 0.77 1.43 9.61
CA PHE A 182 2.03 0.87 9.14
C PHE A 182 2.87 0.40 10.32
N GLY A 183 3.46 -0.78 10.19
CA GLY A 183 4.14 -1.48 11.27
C GLY A 183 5.62 -1.68 11.04
N LEU A 184 6.46 -1.41 12.04
CA LEU A 184 7.81 -1.98 12.08
C LEU A 184 7.74 -3.39 12.67
N LEU A 185 8.13 -4.38 11.87
CA LEU A 185 8.32 -5.77 12.28
C LEU A 185 9.66 -5.97 12.99
N SER A 186 10.64 -5.11 12.71
CA SER A 186 11.84 -4.96 13.51
C SER A 186 12.43 -3.56 13.46
N GLY A 187 13.13 -3.19 14.52
CA GLY A 187 13.74 -1.87 14.71
C GLY A 187 12.82 -0.88 15.44
N LYS A 188 13.36 0.32 15.70
CA LYS A 188 12.64 1.38 16.42
C LYS A 188 12.10 2.44 15.46
N TRP A 189 10.93 2.97 15.80
CA TRP A 189 10.36 4.08 15.04
C TRP A 189 11.19 5.36 15.09
N ALA A 190 11.92 5.61 16.18
CA ALA A 190 12.86 6.73 16.23
C ALA A 190 13.88 6.66 15.07
N ASP A 191 14.47 5.48 14.85
CA ASP A 191 15.43 5.25 13.77
C ASP A 191 14.74 5.31 12.39
N ALA A 192 13.51 4.78 12.27
CA ALA A 192 12.74 4.88 11.03
C ALA A 192 12.44 6.33 10.65
N LEU A 193 12.08 7.18 11.62
CA LEU A 193 11.86 8.61 11.39
C LEU A 193 13.13 9.30 10.89
N ASP A 194 14.30 8.93 11.42
CA ASP A 194 15.58 9.47 10.95
C ASP A 194 15.86 9.06 9.49
N VAL A 195 15.65 7.78 9.16
CA VAL A 195 15.74 7.27 7.78
C VAL A 195 14.81 8.02 6.84
N LEU A 196 13.56 8.27 7.25
CA LEU A 196 12.57 9.00 6.45
C LEU A 196 12.97 10.47 6.25
N ARG A 197 13.51 11.11 7.29
CA ARG A 197 13.93 12.52 7.27
C ARG A 197 15.05 12.79 6.28
N GLU A 198 15.98 11.85 6.11
CA GLU A 198 17.08 11.98 5.15
C GLU A 198 16.61 12.09 3.68
N LYS A 199 15.34 11.80 3.39
CA LYS A 199 14.78 11.68 2.04
C LYS A 199 13.99 12.94 1.64
N ALA A 200 14.72 14.05 1.49
CA ALA A 200 14.19 15.41 1.30
C ALA A 200 13.25 15.67 0.09
N VAL A 201 13.12 14.72 -0.84
CA VAL A 201 12.26 14.83 -2.04
C VAL A 201 10.86 14.24 -1.84
N LEU A 202 10.57 13.74 -0.63
CA LEU A 202 9.29 13.18 -0.26
C LEU A 202 8.50 14.16 0.61
N ILE A 203 7.19 14.26 0.33
CA ILE A 203 6.24 14.67 1.38
C ILE A 203 5.77 13.37 2.03
N ILE A 204 6.12 13.18 3.29
CA ILE A 204 5.79 11.97 4.03
C ILE A 204 4.65 12.26 4.99
N GLU A 205 3.68 11.37 4.99
CA GLU A 205 2.51 11.45 5.84
C GLU A 205 2.31 10.10 6.54
N LEU A 206 2.50 10.09 7.86
CA LEU A 206 2.32 8.95 8.73
C LEU A 206 0.96 9.01 9.41
N GLU A 207 0.22 7.91 9.38
CA GLU A 207 -1.08 7.83 10.05
C GLU A 207 -1.19 6.53 10.83
N ARG A 208 -1.39 6.62 12.15
CA ARG A 208 -1.60 5.46 13.04
C ARG A 208 -0.54 4.35 12.85
N PRO A 209 0.77 4.64 12.92
CA PRO A 209 1.76 3.59 12.90
C PRO A 209 1.62 2.68 14.14
N TRP A 210 2.17 1.47 14.07
CA TRP A 210 2.32 0.55 15.20
C TRP A 210 3.74 -0.05 15.25
N ASN A 211 4.16 -0.58 16.40
CA ASN A 211 5.41 -1.33 16.54
C ASN A 211 5.09 -2.77 16.97
N PHE A 212 5.78 -3.76 16.38
CA PHE A 212 5.65 -5.17 16.76
C PHE A 212 6.65 -5.57 17.86
N GLU A 213 7.87 -5.00 17.83
CA GLU A 213 8.93 -5.35 18.81
C GLU A 213 8.77 -4.61 20.14
N ASP A 214 8.40 -3.33 20.08
CA ASP A 214 7.95 -2.62 21.28
C ASP A 214 6.48 -2.96 21.46
N GLY A 215 6.19 -4.04 22.18
CA GLY A 215 4.86 -4.23 22.76
C GLY A 215 4.52 -2.97 23.53
N MET A 216 3.80 -2.04 22.89
CA MET A 216 3.60 -0.71 23.44
C MET A 216 2.97 -0.84 24.81
N THR A 217 3.78 -0.63 25.83
CA THR A 217 3.35 -0.67 27.21
C THR A 217 2.35 0.45 27.41
N GLU A 218 1.36 0.26 28.28
CA GLU A 218 0.36 1.31 28.57
C GLU A 218 1.01 2.66 28.93
N SER A 219 2.24 2.63 29.46
CA SER A 219 3.05 3.82 29.76
C SER A 219 3.55 4.60 28.54
N SER A 220 3.80 3.97 27.38
CA SER A 220 4.30 4.64 26.17
C SER A 220 3.19 5.10 25.22
N TRP A 221 1.95 4.64 25.45
CA TRP A 221 0.76 5.03 24.67
C TRP A 221 0.47 6.54 24.63
N PRO A 222 0.51 7.29 25.75
CA PRO A 222 0.27 8.73 25.73
C PRO A 222 1.28 9.46 24.85
N THR A 223 2.55 9.10 24.96
CA THR A 223 3.66 9.63 24.15
C THR A 223 3.49 9.30 22.68
N TRP A 224 3.21 8.03 22.36
CA TRP A 224 2.95 7.60 20.99
C TRP A 224 1.80 8.37 20.36
N HIS A 225 0.71 8.51 21.12
CA HIS A 225 -0.45 9.25 20.68
C HIS A 225 -0.10 10.72 20.48
N GLU A 226 0.71 11.36 21.32
CA GLU A 226 1.11 12.74 21.10
C GLU A 226 1.92 12.94 19.82
N VAL A 227 2.85 12.02 19.51
CA VAL A 227 3.72 12.13 18.33
C VAL A 227 2.95 11.90 17.02
N PHE A 228 2.03 10.95 17.00
CA PHE A 228 1.33 10.52 15.78
C PHE A 228 -0.14 11.00 15.68
N LYS A 229 -0.70 11.65 16.71
CA LYS A 229 -2.03 12.25 16.64
C LYS A 229 -2.00 13.47 15.73
N ARG A 230 -3.02 13.55 14.89
CA ARG A 230 -3.26 14.72 14.04
C ARG A 230 -4.08 15.77 14.77
N PRO A 231 -3.61 17.02 14.84
CA PRO A 231 -4.43 18.15 15.24
C PRO A 231 -5.55 18.37 14.23
N ALA A 232 -6.70 18.85 14.71
CA ALA A 232 -7.87 19.11 13.86
C ALA A 232 -7.62 20.16 12.76
N LEU A 233 -6.58 21.00 12.90
CA LEU A 233 -6.32 22.16 12.05
C LEU A 233 -5.13 22.00 11.10
N SER A 234 -4.04 21.33 11.50
CA SER A 234 -2.81 21.22 10.69
C SER A 234 -2.84 20.05 9.71
N GLY A 235 -3.62 19.00 9.99
CA GLY A 235 -3.64 17.77 9.20
C GLY A 235 -2.37 16.89 9.33
N PHE A 236 -1.24 17.45 9.77
CA PHE A 236 0.04 16.77 10.02
C PHE A 236 0.30 16.59 11.53
N CYS A 237 0.93 15.46 11.88
CA CYS A 237 1.38 15.16 13.25
C CYS A 237 2.86 15.56 13.47
N LYS A 238 3.34 15.52 14.72
CA LYS A 238 4.75 15.88 15.03
C LYS A 238 5.77 15.02 14.29
N ALA A 239 5.45 13.73 14.08
CA ALA A 239 6.29 12.86 13.27
C ALA A 239 6.37 13.33 11.81
N ASP A 240 5.24 13.75 11.23
CA ASP A 240 5.21 14.34 9.88
C ASP A 240 6.06 15.61 9.84
N ASP A 241 5.89 16.50 10.81
CA ASP A 241 6.68 17.74 10.89
C ASP A 241 8.18 17.44 10.93
N TYR A 242 8.60 16.39 11.65
CA TYR A 242 10.00 15.98 11.73
C TYR A 242 10.54 15.42 10.42
N VAL A 243 9.85 14.44 9.83
CA VAL A 243 10.32 13.78 8.60
C VAL A 243 10.31 14.73 7.40
N ASN A 244 9.43 15.73 7.39
CA ASN A 244 9.41 16.78 6.36
C ASN A 244 10.34 17.97 6.68
N GLY A 245 11.07 17.93 7.80
CA GLY A 245 12.08 18.94 8.17
C GLY A 245 11.52 20.26 8.70
N TRP A 246 10.27 20.30 9.15
CA TRP A 246 9.66 21.48 9.78
C TRP A 246 10.03 21.64 11.26
N ILE A 247 10.45 20.55 11.91
CA ILE A 247 11.07 20.58 13.24
C ILE A 247 12.41 19.83 13.23
N ASP A 248 13.35 20.28 14.07
CA ASP A 248 14.71 19.77 14.07
C ASP A 248 14.93 18.52 14.93
N GLN A 249 14.11 18.34 15.96
CA GLN A 249 14.31 17.29 16.95
C GLN A 249 13.39 16.11 16.68
N ASN A 250 13.95 14.90 16.74
CA ASN A 250 13.18 13.68 16.60
C ASN A 250 12.24 13.55 17.81
N PRO A 251 10.91 13.65 17.61
CA PRO A 251 9.97 13.72 18.72
C PRO A 251 9.92 12.43 19.54
N LEU A 252 10.43 11.29 19.02
CA LEU A 252 10.55 10.06 19.79
C LEU A 252 11.83 10.01 20.63
N ARG A 253 12.93 10.66 20.20
CA ARG A 253 14.21 10.67 20.94
C ARG A 253 14.22 11.67 22.10
N THR A 254 13.59 12.83 21.91
CA THR A 254 13.53 13.87 22.96
C THR A 254 12.79 13.38 24.22
N ILE A 255 11.87 12.43 24.04
CA ILE A 255 11.04 11.92 25.13
C ILE A 255 11.72 10.73 25.83
N GLU A 256 12.58 9.98 25.13
CA GLU A 256 13.43 8.95 25.76
C GLU A 256 14.43 9.58 26.76
N SER A 257 14.89 10.81 26.52
CA SER A 257 15.81 11.53 27.42
C SER A 257 15.17 12.16 28.66
N ASP A 258 13.85 12.36 28.69
CA ASP A 258 13.14 12.95 29.83
C ASP A 258 12.59 11.88 30.83
N GLY A 259 12.82 10.60 30.53
CA GLY A 259 12.35 9.45 31.30
C GLY A 259 13.44 8.65 32.05
N GLU A 260 14.70 9.10 31.99
CA GLU A 260 15.82 8.63 32.83
C GLU A 260 16.05 9.54 34.04
#